data_AF-A0A955IS30-F1
#
_entry.id   AF-A0A955IS30-F1
#
_cell.length_a   1.000
_cell.length_b   1.000
_cell.length_c   1.000
_cell.angle_alpha   90.00
_cell.angle_beta   90.00
_cell.angle_gamma   90.00
#
_symmetry.space_group_name_H-M   'P 1'
#
loop_
_entity.id
_entity.type
_entity.pdbx_description
1 polymer ?
#
loop_
_entity_poly.entity_id
_entity_poly.type
_entity_poly.pdbx_seq_one_letter_code
_entity_poly.pdbx_strand_id
1 'polypeptide(L)'
;ESHGAIERVGDEYPVLCFGERGVAVMKGEESVDLVQPIGHGESRVEAKPASGEARPLTPEERECFEGLRALRRRLAQERGVPPYVIFADTALRQIAMQKPTDDGALLAIKGIGRRKLEEFGETLKAFVRDWEASEEDASDVTDADPVPWR
;
A
#
# COMPACT_ATOMS: atom_id res chain seq x y z
N GLU A 1 -11.11 -16.16 -40.66
CA GLU A 1 -11.72 -16.83 -39.49
C GLU A 1 -10.71 -16.78 -38.37
N SER A 2 -11.07 -16.17 -37.24
CA SER A 2 -10.14 -15.85 -36.16
C SER A 2 -10.07 -17.05 -35.20
N HIS A 3 -9.25 -18.05 -35.51
CA HIS A 3 -8.97 -19.14 -34.56
C HIS A 3 -8.10 -18.58 -33.44
N GLY A 4 -8.75 -18.05 -32.39
CA GLY A 4 -8.10 -17.66 -31.15
C GLY A 4 -7.77 -18.88 -30.29
N ALA A 5 -6.88 -18.72 -29.31
CA ALA A 5 -6.58 -19.79 -28.35
C ALA A 5 -7.77 -20.10 -27.41
N ILE A 6 -8.69 -19.14 -27.24
CA ILE A 6 -9.91 -19.28 -26.45
C ILE A 6 -11.11 -18.75 -27.23
N GLU A 7 -12.25 -19.37 -27.02
CA GLU A 7 -13.53 -19.02 -27.61
C GLU A 7 -14.62 -18.90 -26.55
N ARG A 8 -15.61 -18.03 -26.80
CA ARG A 8 -16.78 -17.88 -25.93
C ARG A 8 -17.92 -18.70 -26.51
N VAL A 9 -18.54 -19.53 -25.69
CA VAL A 9 -19.66 -20.37 -26.07
C VAL A 9 -20.86 -20.07 -25.18
N GLY A 10 -22.02 -19.83 -25.79
CA GLY A 10 -23.29 -19.56 -25.11
C GLY A 10 -23.68 -18.08 -25.06
N ASP A 11 -24.99 -17.81 -25.12
CA ASP A 11 -25.55 -16.45 -25.21
C ASP A 11 -25.83 -15.82 -23.84
N GLU A 12 -26.42 -16.56 -22.90
CA GLU A 12 -26.88 -16.02 -21.61
C GLU A 12 -25.84 -16.15 -20.48
N TYR A 13 -25.02 -17.21 -20.54
CA TYR A 13 -23.89 -17.44 -19.63
C TYR A 13 -22.68 -17.92 -20.43
N PRO A 14 -21.91 -16.99 -21.02
CA PRO A 14 -20.81 -17.36 -21.90
C PRO A 14 -19.72 -18.07 -21.11
N VAL A 15 -19.48 -19.34 -21.43
CA VAL A 15 -18.34 -20.12 -20.93
C VAL A 15 -17.15 -19.95 -21.87
N LEU A 16 -15.95 -20.05 -21.31
CA LEU A 16 -14.71 -20.03 -22.09
C LEU A 16 -14.29 -21.46 -22.39
N CYS A 17 -14.14 -21.75 -23.68
CA CYS A 17 -13.61 -23.01 -24.18
C CYS A 17 -12.26 -22.77 -24.87
N PHE A 18 -11.43 -23.81 -24.96
CA PHE A 18 -10.19 -23.75 -25.73
C PHE A 18 -10.50 -23.97 -27.21
N GLY A 19 -10.02 -23.05 -28.05
CA GLY A 19 -10.00 -23.27 -29.50
C GLY A 19 -8.86 -24.21 -29.91
N GLU A 20 -8.77 -24.56 -31.19
CA GLU A 20 -7.75 -25.48 -31.73
C GLU A 20 -6.31 -25.06 -31.36
N ARG A 21 -6.01 -23.75 -31.46
CA ARG A 21 -4.72 -23.21 -31.03
C ARG A 21 -4.51 -23.31 -29.53
N GLY A 22 -5.56 -23.13 -28.72
CA GLY A 22 -5.47 -23.29 -27.27
C GLY A 22 -5.08 -24.70 -26.86
N VAL A 23 -5.59 -25.71 -27.57
CA VAL A 23 -5.23 -27.11 -27.35
C VAL A 23 -3.76 -27.36 -27.74
N ALA A 24 -3.28 -26.81 -28.85
CA ALA A 24 -1.87 -26.92 -29.26
C ALA A 24 -0.91 -26.26 -28.24
N VAL A 25 -1.30 -25.10 -27.70
CA VAL A 25 -0.55 -24.41 -26.65
C VAL A 25 -0.52 -25.22 -25.35
N MET A 26 -1.65 -25.79 -24.94
CA MET A 26 -1.74 -26.64 -23.74
C MET A 26 -0.90 -27.92 -23.86
N LYS A 27 -0.73 -28.44 -25.08
CA LYS A 27 0.15 -29.58 -25.37
C LYS A 27 1.63 -29.21 -25.53
N GLY A 28 1.96 -27.92 -25.52
CA GLY A 28 3.33 -27.42 -25.68
C GLY A 28 3.83 -27.41 -27.13
N GLU A 29 2.94 -27.59 -28.11
CA GLU A 29 3.27 -27.60 -29.54
C GLU A 29 3.35 -26.19 -30.13
N GLU A 30 2.67 -25.22 -29.50
CA GLU A 30 2.67 -23.80 -29.89
C GLU A 30 2.98 -22.93 -28.66
N SER A 31 3.93 -21.99 -28.79
CA SER A 31 4.23 -21.00 -27.75
C SER A 31 3.55 -19.67 -28.06
N VAL A 32 2.98 -19.03 -27.04
CA VAL A 32 2.33 -17.72 -27.18
C VAL A 32 3.07 -16.68 -26.34
N ASP A 33 3.47 -15.59 -26.97
CA ASP A 33 4.01 -14.43 -26.29
C ASP A 33 2.88 -13.58 -25.69
N LEU A 34 2.97 -13.33 -24.38
CA LEU A 34 2.04 -12.45 -23.68
C LEU A 34 2.63 -11.05 -23.59
N VAL A 35 1.92 -10.07 -24.14
CA VAL A 35 2.25 -8.66 -23.91
C VAL A 35 1.80 -8.30 -22.50
N GLN A 36 2.75 -7.98 -21.64
CA GLN A 36 2.43 -7.44 -20.32
C GLN A 36 1.85 -6.03 -20.51
N PRO A 37 0.57 -5.79 -20.17
CA PRO A 37 0.02 -4.45 -20.25
C PRO A 37 0.77 -3.54 -19.27
N ILE A 38 1.06 -2.32 -19.70
CA ILE A 38 1.67 -1.30 -18.87
C ILE A 38 0.58 -0.78 -17.92
N GLY A 39 0.31 -1.52 -16.85
CA GLY A 39 -0.73 -1.20 -15.87
C GLY A 39 -1.27 -2.40 -15.11
N HIS A 40 -1.03 -2.39 -13.79
CA HIS A 40 -1.61 -3.21 -12.72
C HIS A 40 -1.28 -4.72 -12.66
N GLY A 41 -0.44 -5.08 -11.69
CA GLY A 41 -0.27 -6.48 -11.29
C GLY A 41 0.98 -6.71 -10.45
N GLU A 42 1.05 -6.11 -9.27
CA GLU A 42 2.02 -6.50 -8.23
C GLU A 42 1.70 -7.92 -7.75
N SER A 43 2.19 -8.93 -8.45
CA SER A 43 2.23 -10.29 -7.95
C SER A 43 3.45 -11.00 -8.51
N ARG A 44 4.54 -11.00 -7.73
CA ARG A 44 5.01 -12.21 -7.04
C ARG A 44 6.41 -11.96 -6.43
N VAL A 45 6.42 -12.00 -5.10
CA VAL A 45 7.48 -12.53 -4.22
C VAL A 45 8.93 -12.20 -4.61
N GLU A 46 9.45 -11.14 -4.02
CA GLU A 46 10.76 -11.23 -3.38
C GLU A 46 10.60 -10.65 -1.97
N ALA A 47 10.79 -11.49 -0.96
CA ALA A 47 11.13 -11.04 0.39
C ALA A 47 12.53 -10.39 0.32
N LYS A 48 12.60 -9.21 -0.31
CA LYS A 48 13.72 -8.30 -0.16
C LYS A 48 13.52 -7.61 1.19
N PRO A 49 14.53 -7.57 2.07
CA PRO A 49 14.44 -6.75 3.27
C PRO A 49 14.22 -5.32 2.77
N ALA A 50 13.03 -4.78 3.00
CA ALA A 50 12.68 -3.40 2.69
C ALA A 50 13.38 -2.48 3.69
N SER A 51 14.71 -2.47 3.65
CA SER A 51 15.55 -1.38 4.15
C SER A 51 15.77 -0.41 2.98
N GLY A 52 14.67 0.06 2.40
CA GLY A 52 14.69 1.17 1.45
C GLY A 52 14.76 2.47 2.23
N GLU A 53 15.99 2.92 2.47
CA GLU A 53 16.46 4.32 2.42
C GLU A 53 15.75 5.41 3.24
N ALA A 54 15.02 5.08 4.30
CA ALA A 54 14.55 6.08 5.25
C ALA A 54 15.48 6.12 6.47
N ARG A 55 15.87 7.34 6.89
CA ARG A 55 16.51 7.61 8.19
C ARG A 55 15.85 6.76 9.29
N PRO A 56 16.61 6.21 10.25
CA PRO A 56 16.01 5.52 11.38
C PRO A 56 14.97 6.42 12.07
N LEU A 57 13.77 5.88 12.30
CA LEU A 57 12.70 6.59 13.00
C LEU A 57 13.17 7.00 14.40
N THR A 58 12.84 8.22 14.83
CA THR A 58 12.98 8.63 16.24
C THR A 58 12.10 7.77 17.14
N PRO A 59 12.33 7.79 18.46
CA PRO A 59 11.44 7.13 19.40
C PRO A 59 9.97 7.57 19.22
N GLU A 60 9.70 8.87 19.03
CA GLU A 60 8.33 9.37 18.84
C GLU A 60 7.71 8.88 17.53
N GLU A 61 8.46 8.95 16.42
CA GLU A 61 8.01 8.48 15.11
C GLU A 61 7.71 6.97 15.12
N ARG A 62 8.43 6.20 15.96
CA ARG A 62 8.20 4.76 16.13
C ARG A 62 6.89 4.48 16.86
N GLU A 63 6.57 5.23 17.90
CA GLU A 63 5.30 5.09 18.63
C GLU A 63 4.12 5.45 17.72
N CYS A 64 4.23 6.54 16.96
CA CYS A 64 3.23 6.92 15.95
C CYS A 64 3.05 5.81 14.91
N PHE A 65 4.16 5.23 14.42
CA PHE A 65 4.13 4.11 13.48
C PHE A 65 3.44 2.86 14.06
N GLU A 66 3.64 2.53 15.34
CA GLU A 66 2.94 1.42 15.98
C GLU A 66 1.43 1.67 16.10
N GLY A 67 1.03 2.90 16.44
CA GLY A 67 -0.38 3.32 16.45
C GLY A 67 -1.03 3.20 15.07
N LEU A 68 -0.35 3.69 14.02
CA LEU A 68 -0.79 3.50 12.63
C LEU A 68 -0.91 2.02 12.24
N ARG A 69 -0.02 1.17 12.75
CA ARG A 69 -0.06 -0.27 12.52
C ARG A 69 -1.29 -0.91 13.17
N ALA A 70 -1.70 -0.44 14.34
CA ALA A 70 -2.93 -0.87 15.01
C ALA A 70 -4.17 -0.37 14.26
N LEU A 71 -4.19 0.90 13.81
CA LEU A 71 -5.25 1.45 12.97
C LEU A 71 -5.44 0.64 11.69
N ARG A 72 -4.32 0.32 11.00
CA ARG A 72 -4.34 -0.53 9.80
C ARG A 72 -4.96 -1.90 10.05
N ARG A 73 -4.68 -2.52 11.20
CA ARG A 73 -5.28 -3.83 11.56
C ARG A 73 -6.79 -3.72 11.74
N ARG A 74 -7.26 -2.67 12.43
CA ARG A 74 -8.71 -2.42 12.61
C ARG A 74 -9.41 -2.23 11.27
N LEU A 75 -8.87 -1.36 10.41
CA LEU A 75 -9.40 -1.12 9.06
C LEU A 75 -9.42 -2.38 8.18
N ALA A 76 -8.36 -3.20 8.27
CA ALA A 76 -8.33 -4.48 7.56
C ALA A 76 -9.38 -5.47 8.07
N GLN A 77 -9.58 -5.53 9.40
CA GLN A 77 -10.56 -6.42 10.03
C GLN A 77 -11.99 -6.03 9.65
N GLU A 78 -12.31 -4.74 9.64
CA GLU A 78 -13.63 -4.22 9.20
C GLU A 78 -13.94 -4.59 7.75
N ARG A 79 -12.91 -4.59 6.89
CA ARG A 79 -13.05 -4.88 5.45
C ARG A 79 -12.82 -6.34 5.09
N GLY A 80 -12.44 -7.19 6.05
CA GLY A 80 -12.11 -8.58 5.80
C GLY A 80 -10.91 -8.80 4.87
N VAL A 81 -10.01 -7.81 4.76
CA VAL A 81 -8.81 -7.89 3.89
C VAL A 81 -7.54 -7.92 4.73
N PRO A 82 -6.44 -8.52 4.23
CA PRO A 82 -5.17 -8.49 4.96
C PRO A 82 -4.63 -7.05 5.17
N PRO A 83 -4.01 -6.74 6.32
CA PRO A 83 -3.54 -5.38 6.65
C PRO A 83 -2.64 -4.73 5.60
N TYR A 84 -1.76 -5.51 4.96
CA TYR A 84 -0.83 -4.99 3.95
C TYR A 84 -1.52 -4.48 2.68
N VAL A 85 -2.77 -4.88 2.41
CA VAL A 85 -3.56 -4.43 1.24
C VAL A 85 -4.03 -3.00 1.42
N ILE A 86 -4.34 -2.61 2.66
CA ILE A 86 -4.81 -1.26 3.01
C ILE A 86 -3.67 -0.27 2.73
N PHE A 87 -2.55 -0.40 3.45
CA PHE A 87 -1.35 0.42 3.26
C PHE A 87 -0.06 -0.38 3.40
N ALA A 88 0.89 -0.09 2.50
CA ALA A 88 2.25 -0.59 2.60
C ALA A 88 2.96 0.03 3.80
N ASP A 89 3.90 -0.71 4.37
CA ASP A 89 4.69 -0.30 5.53
C ASP A 89 5.54 0.95 5.25
N THR A 90 5.96 1.12 3.99
CA THR A 90 6.65 2.32 3.49
C THR A 90 5.78 3.57 3.59
N ALA A 91 4.50 3.47 3.23
CA ALA A 91 3.56 4.59 3.34
C ALA A 91 3.31 4.95 4.81
N LEU A 92 3.12 3.95 5.69
CA LEU A 92 2.95 4.20 7.13
C LEU A 92 4.17 4.90 7.75
N ARG A 93 5.39 4.50 7.38
CA ARG A 93 6.61 5.19 7.83
C ARG A 93 6.65 6.64 7.39
N GLN A 94 6.29 6.91 6.13
CA GLN A 94 6.24 8.28 5.61
C GLN A 94 5.17 9.13 6.28
N ILE A 95 4.00 8.56 6.61
CA ILE A 95 2.96 9.23 7.40
C ILE A 95 3.49 9.57 8.79
N ALA A 96 4.17 8.64 9.47
CA ALA A 96 4.74 8.87 10.79
C ALA A 96 5.81 9.99 10.79
N MET A 97 6.61 10.09 9.72
CA MET A 97 7.64 11.12 9.57
C MET A 97 7.08 12.50 9.18
N GLN A 98 6.13 12.54 8.23
CA GLN A 98 5.64 13.79 7.65
C GLN A 98 4.40 14.34 8.36
N LYS A 99 3.72 13.53 9.19
CA LYS A 99 2.47 13.86 9.89
C LYS A 99 1.51 14.67 9.00
N PRO A 100 1.11 14.12 7.83
CA PRO A 100 0.33 14.88 6.87
C PRO A 100 -1.06 15.22 7.43
N THR A 101 -1.36 16.50 7.51
CA THR A 101 -2.66 17.03 7.93
C THR A 101 -3.58 17.39 6.74
N ASP A 102 -3.04 17.33 5.52
CA ASP A 102 -3.74 17.69 4.28
C ASP A 102 -3.75 16.54 3.25
N ASP A 103 -4.77 16.54 2.40
CA ASP A 103 -4.97 15.55 1.34
C ASP A 103 -3.84 15.59 0.30
N GLY A 104 -3.30 16.78 0.00
CA GLY A 104 -2.17 16.95 -0.91
C GLY A 104 -0.90 16.30 -0.36
N ALA A 105 -0.66 16.42 0.95
CA ALA A 105 0.48 15.81 1.61
C ALA A 105 0.36 14.27 1.64
N LEU A 106 -0.84 13.74 1.86
CA LEU A 106 -1.11 12.30 1.75
C LEU A 106 -0.89 11.77 0.33
N LEU A 107 -1.29 12.51 -0.71
CA LEU A 107 -1.07 12.15 -2.12
C LEU A 107 0.41 12.16 -2.52
N ALA A 108 1.25 12.97 -1.87
CA ALA A 108 2.68 12.99 -2.10
C ALA A 108 3.38 11.69 -1.62
N ILE A 109 2.72 10.90 -0.78
CA ILE A 109 3.29 9.66 -0.24
C ILE A 109 3.21 8.53 -1.27
N LYS A 110 4.37 7.97 -1.59
CA LYS A 110 4.52 6.85 -2.52
C LYS A 110 3.73 5.63 -2.03
N GLY A 111 2.64 5.31 -2.72
CA GLY A 111 1.74 4.18 -2.42
C GLY A 111 0.34 4.58 -1.96
N ILE A 112 0.06 5.89 -1.80
CA ILE A 112 -1.28 6.41 -1.57
C ILE A 112 -1.83 6.98 -2.89
N GLY A 113 -2.74 6.22 -3.51
CA GLY A 113 -3.49 6.71 -4.67
C GLY A 113 -4.78 7.43 -4.27
N ARG A 114 -5.36 8.20 -5.20
CA ARG A 114 -6.63 8.93 -5.00
C ARG A 114 -7.75 8.09 -4.38
N ARG A 115 -7.95 6.86 -4.86
CA ARG A 115 -8.98 5.95 -4.32
C ARG A 115 -8.77 5.60 -2.85
N LYS A 116 -7.52 5.39 -2.42
CA LYS A 116 -7.21 5.11 -1.01
C LYS A 116 -7.32 6.37 -0.15
N LEU A 117 -7.00 7.53 -0.71
CA LEU A 117 -7.17 8.81 -0.03
C LEU A 117 -8.64 9.12 0.25
N GLU A 118 -9.52 8.95 -0.73
CA GLU A 118 -10.96 9.17 -0.55
C GLU A 118 -11.55 8.24 0.52
N GLU A 119 -11.08 6.99 0.57
CA GLU A 119 -11.61 5.98 1.47
C GLU A 119 -11.03 6.01 2.90
N PHE A 120 -9.79 6.47 3.07
CA PHE A 120 -9.08 6.38 4.36
C PHE A 120 -8.40 7.70 4.80
N GLY A 121 -8.43 8.74 3.97
CA GLY A 121 -7.75 10.01 4.21
C GLY A 121 -8.26 10.69 5.47
N GLU A 122 -9.58 10.76 5.67
CA GLU A 122 -10.16 11.31 6.89
C GLU A 122 -9.73 10.55 8.15
N THR A 123 -9.74 9.22 8.12
CA THR A 123 -9.31 8.39 9.25
C THR A 123 -7.83 8.60 9.59
N LEU A 124 -6.98 8.73 8.57
CA LEU A 124 -5.56 9.00 8.76
C LEU A 124 -5.32 10.40 9.32
N LYS A 125 -5.98 11.43 8.77
CA LYS A 125 -5.90 12.81 9.29
C LYS A 125 -6.40 12.90 10.73
N ALA A 126 -7.49 12.20 11.07
CA ALA A 126 -8.00 12.12 12.42
C ALA A 126 -7.00 11.47 13.38
N PHE A 127 -6.36 10.37 12.97
CA PHE A 127 -5.33 9.72 13.76
C PHE A 127 -4.11 10.62 13.98
N VAL A 128 -3.62 11.30 12.93
CA VAL A 128 -2.48 12.22 13.05
C VAL A 128 -2.81 13.37 14.01
N ARG A 129 -4.02 13.94 13.92
CA ARG A 129 -4.47 15.01 14.81
C ARG A 129 -4.58 14.57 16.27
N ASP A 130 -5.09 13.37 16.51
CA ASP A 130 -5.18 12.76 17.85
C ASP A 130 -3.79 12.50 18.44
N TRP A 131 -2.84 12.10 17.58
CA TRP A 131 -1.44 11.90 17.96
C TRP A 131 -0.74 13.23 18.30
N GLU A 132 -0.90 14.28 17.49
CA GLU A 132 -0.35 15.61 17.77
C GLU A 132 -0.93 16.21 19.05
N ALA A 133 -2.23 16.02 19.31
CA ALA A 133 -2.85 16.45 20.56
C ALA A 133 -2.26 15.73 21.80
N SER A 134 -1.77 14.50 21.63
CA SER A 134 -1.07 13.76 22.68
C SER A 134 0.40 14.18 22.83
N GLU A 135 0.99 14.86 21.85
CA GLU A 135 2.35 15.42 21.89
C GLU A 135 2.40 16.79 22.57
N GLU A 136 1.30 17.55 22.59
CA GLU A 136 1.26 18.86 23.25
C GLU A 136 1.55 18.76 24.76
N ASP A 137 1.17 17.65 25.40
CA ASP A 137 1.49 17.33 26.81
C ASP A 137 2.96 16.87 27.02
N ALA A 138 3.67 16.47 25.96
CA ALA A 138 5.08 16.06 26.03
C ALA A 138 6.06 17.20 25.70
N SER A 139 5.56 18.34 25.20
CA SER A 139 6.36 19.51 24.85
C SER A 139 6.89 20.31 26.05
N ASP A 140 6.46 19.98 27.28
CA ASP A 140 6.95 20.60 28.53
C ASP A 140 8.23 19.93 29.11
N VAL A 141 8.86 19.01 28.38
CA VAL A 141 10.25 18.59 28.66
C VAL A 141 11.19 19.22 27.64
N THR A 142 11.23 20.55 27.64
CA THR A 142 12.42 21.29 27.21
C THR A 142 13.29 21.50 28.45
N ASP A 143 13.99 20.47 28.91
CA ASP A 143 15.05 20.63 29.90
C ASP A 143 16.28 19.82 29.46
N ALA A 144 17.16 20.49 28.72
CA ALA A 144 18.48 20.85 29.23
C ALA A 144 19.44 21.12 28.06
N ASP A 145 19.55 22.38 27.66
CA ASP A 145 20.90 22.93 27.50
C ASP A 145 21.64 22.67 28.82
N PRO A 146 22.80 21.97 28.81
CA PRO A 146 24.06 22.64 28.50
C PRO A 146 24.97 21.73 27.64
N VAL A 147 25.99 22.22 26.93
CA VAL A 147 27.28 22.60 27.51
C VAL A 147 27.98 23.64 26.62
N PRO A 148 28.54 24.71 27.22
CA PRO A 148 29.38 25.67 26.50
C PRO A 148 30.63 24.98 25.95
N TRP A 149 30.93 25.24 24.67
CA TRP A 149 32.24 24.91 24.11
C TRP A 149 33.31 25.64 24.93
N ARG A 150 34.35 24.90 25.30
CA ARG A 150 35.54 25.38 25.98
C ARG A 150 36.67 25.48 24.98
#